data_AF-A0A3B9HJA1-F1
#
_entry.id   AF-A0A3B9HJA1-F1
#
_cell.length_a   1.000
_cell.length_b   1.000
_cell.length_c   1.000
_cell.angle_alpha   90.00
_cell.angle_beta   90.00
_cell.angle_gamma   90.00
#
_symmetry.space_group_name_H-M   'P 1'
#
loop_
_entity.id
_entity.type
_entity.pdbx_description
1 polymer ?
#
loop_
_entity_poly.entity_id
_entity_poly.type
_entity_poly.pdbx_seq_one_letter_code
_entity_poly.pdbx_strand_id
1 'polypeptide(L)'
;MMYYLDLMLPDLPDSIKIGFTEEQLNFCYDNESDIWKFFAGEELLFSTRNQDRQRYLGESPGAYGMPEGAPGRIGIWVGWQMVRAYMDAHPETNIHQLLLMTEGLDFLQESGYKP
;
A
#
# COMPACT_ATOMS: atom_id res chain seq x y z
N MET A 1 7.61 0.60 -6.59
CA MET A 1 7.15 0.29 -7.97
C MET A 1 5.83 0.96 -8.30
N MET A 2 4.77 0.85 -7.47
CA MET A 2 3.45 1.45 -7.78
C MET A 2 3.49 2.96 -8.05
N TYR A 3 4.20 3.74 -7.22
CA TYR A 3 4.33 5.18 -7.44
C TYR A 3 5.03 5.55 -8.75
N TYR A 4 5.94 4.70 -9.25
CA TYR A 4 6.53 4.92 -10.57
C TYR A 4 5.48 4.80 -11.69
N LEU A 5 4.50 3.91 -11.53
CA LEU A 5 3.37 3.80 -12.46
C LEU A 5 2.46 5.04 -12.41
N ASP A 6 2.31 5.69 -11.25
CA ASP A 6 1.59 6.97 -11.17
C ASP A 6 2.25 8.05 -12.02
N LEU A 7 3.58 8.10 -12.03
CA LEU A 7 4.33 9.07 -12.82
C LEU A 7 4.30 8.76 -14.32
N MET A 8 4.36 7.48 -14.69
CA MET A 8 4.43 7.06 -16.10
C MET A 8 3.06 6.94 -16.77
N LEU A 9 2.02 6.63 -16.01
CA LEU A 9 0.67 6.34 -16.48
C LEU A 9 -0.37 7.14 -15.68
N PRO A 10 -0.29 8.49 -15.65
CA PRO A 10 -1.17 9.32 -14.82
C PRO A 10 -2.65 9.20 -15.21
N ASP A 11 -2.92 8.98 -16.50
CA ASP A 11 -4.30 8.89 -17.03
C ASP A 11 -4.90 7.48 -16.88
N LEU A 12 -4.13 6.49 -16.42
CA LEU A 12 -4.61 5.13 -16.27
C LEU A 12 -5.30 4.96 -14.91
N PRO A 13 -6.48 4.31 -14.85
CA PRO A 13 -7.16 4.09 -13.57
C PRO A 13 -6.31 3.25 -12.62
N ASP A 14 -6.41 3.55 -11.32
CA ASP A 14 -5.65 2.86 -10.28
C ASP A 14 -5.96 1.36 -10.22
N SER A 15 -7.20 0.97 -10.54
CA SER A 15 -7.64 -0.43 -10.63
C SER A 15 -6.82 -1.20 -11.66
N ILE A 16 -6.52 -0.58 -12.81
CA ILE A 16 -5.70 -1.16 -13.85
C ILE A 16 -4.22 -1.20 -13.45
N LYS A 17 -3.70 -0.14 -12.80
CA LYS A 17 -2.30 -0.10 -12.33
C LYS A 17 -2.00 -1.23 -11.34
N ILE A 18 -2.88 -1.45 -10.38
CA ILE A 18 -2.68 -2.45 -9.33
C ILE A 18 -3.17 -3.85 -9.74
N GLY A 19 -4.07 -3.92 -10.73
CA GLY A 19 -4.69 -5.15 -11.21
C GLY A 19 -5.85 -5.61 -10.31
N PHE A 20 -6.57 -4.68 -9.69
CA PHE A 20 -7.77 -4.97 -8.90
C PHE A 20 -9.01 -4.77 -9.75
N THR A 21 -10.09 -5.49 -9.42
CA THR A 21 -11.42 -5.09 -9.89
C THR A 21 -11.80 -3.75 -9.29
N GLU A 22 -12.74 -3.05 -9.92
CA GLU A 22 -13.26 -1.79 -9.38
C GLU A 22 -13.87 -1.98 -7.99
N GLU A 23 -14.59 -3.08 -7.76
CA GLU A 23 -15.14 -3.44 -6.45
C GLU A 23 -14.06 -3.65 -5.38
N GLN A 24 -12.98 -4.35 -5.73
CA GLN A 24 -11.85 -4.56 -4.82
C GLN A 24 -11.13 -3.25 -4.47
N LEU A 25 -10.99 -2.36 -5.45
CA LEU A 25 -10.37 -1.06 -5.22
C LEU A 25 -11.27 -0.17 -4.35
N ASN A 26 -12.56 -0.14 -4.63
CA ASN A 26 -13.54 0.60 -3.83
C ASN A 26 -13.58 0.07 -2.39
N PHE A 27 -13.53 -1.25 -2.18
CA PHE A 27 -13.39 -1.83 -0.86
C PHE A 27 -12.18 -1.25 -0.12
N CYS A 28 -11.02 -1.16 -0.78
CA CYS A 28 -9.83 -0.62 -0.15
C CYS A 28 -10.02 0.84 0.29
N TYR A 29 -10.60 1.70 -0.56
CA TYR A 29 -10.88 3.09 -0.21
C TYR A 29 -11.92 3.21 0.91
N ASP A 30 -12.99 2.44 0.85
CA ASP A 30 -14.07 2.48 1.83
C ASP A 30 -13.62 1.99 3.22
N ASN A 31 -12.60 1.12 3.27
CA ASN A 31 -12.10 0.49 4.49
C ASN A 31 -10.66 0.91 4.83
N GLU A 32 -10.15 1.99 4.24
CA GLU A 32 -8.73 2.39 4.30
C GLU A 32 -8.21 2.50 5.74
N SER A 33 -8.96 3.18 6.61
CA SER A 33 -8.61 3.36 8.02
C SER A 33 -8.58 2.05 8.79
N ASP A 34 -9.52 1.14 8.53
CA ASP A 34 -9.61 -0.14 9.23
C ASP A 34 -8.55 -1.14 8.75
N ILE A 35 -8.25 -1.13 7.45
CA ILE A 35 -7.11 -1.83 6.87
C ILE A 35 -5.83 -1.34 7.53
N TRP A 36 -5.60 -0.03 7.60
CA TRP A 36 -4.40 0.52 8.23
C TRP A 36 -4.29 0.13 9.71
N LYS A 37 -5.39 0.24 10.48
CA LYS A 37 -5.42 -0.17 11.89
C LYS A 37 -5.13 -1.64 12.08
N PHE A 38 -5.64 -2.51 11.21
CA PHE A 38 -5.33 -3.93 11.24
C PHE A 38 -3.83 -4.16 11.02
N PHE A 39 -3.25 -3.54 10.00
CA PHE A 39 -1.82 -3.66 9.71
C PHE A 39 -0.93 -3.12 10.84
N ALA A 40 -1.33 -2.01 11.47
CA ALA A 40 -0.61 -1.45 12.61
C ALA A 40 -0.78 -2.31 13.88
N GLY A 41 -2.00 -2.75 14.18
CA GLY A 41 -2.34 -3.52 15.38
C GLY A 41 -1.75 -4.93 15.40
N GLU A 42 -1.66 -5.57 14.23
CA GLU A 42 -1.02 -6.88 14.06
C GLU A 42 0.51 -6.77 13.81
N GLU A 43 1.09 -5.57 13.96
CA GLU A 43 2.51 -5.27 13.72
C GLU A 43 3.01 -5.67 12.31
N LEU A 44 2.10 -5.74 11.34
CA LEU A 44 2.37 -6.20 9.97
C LEU A 44 3.18 -5.19 9.16
N LEU A 45 3.06 -3.89 9.48
CA LEU A 45 3.81 -2.82 8.80
C LEU A 45 5.33 -3.00 8.90
N PHE A 46 5.81 -3.67 9.95
CA PHE A 46 7.23 -3.90 10.22
C PHE A 46 7.61 -5.38 10.22
N SER A 47 6.67 -6.27 9.87
CA SER A 47 6.92 -7.71 9.94
C SER A 47 7.99 -8.13 8.92
N THR A 48 9.02 -8.80 9.42
CA THR A 48 10.05 -9.46 8.61
C THR A 48 9.72 -10.93 8.34
N ARG A 49 8.56 -11.42 8.81
CA ARG A 49 8.16 -12.82 8.66
C ARG A 49 7.73 -13.09 7.23
N ASN A 50 8.36 -14.08 6.59
CA ASN A 50 8.03 -14.47 5.22
C ASN A 50 6.56 -14.90 5.05
N GLN A 51 5.97 -15.49 6.09
CA GLN A 51 4.56 -15.90 6.06
C GLN A 51 3.61 -14.70 5.92
N ASP A 52 3.87 -13.60 6.63
CA ASP A 52 3.04 -12.40 6.57
C ASP A 52 3.18 -11.74 5.20
N ARG A 53 4.41 -11.66 4.68
CA ARG A 53 4.67 -11.20 3.32
C ARG A 53 3.89 -12.01 2.28
N GLN A 54 3.89 -13.34 2.39
CA GLN A 54 3.16 -14.19 1.48
C GLN A 54 1.64 -13.97 1.57
N ARG A 55 1.10 -13.80 2.79
CA ARG A 55 -0.33 -13.60 3.03
C ARG A 55 -0.87 -12.29 2.48
N TYR A 56 -0.11 -11.19 2.62
CA TYR A 56 -0.61 -9.84 2.34
C TYR A 56 -0.02 -9.18 1.09
N LEU A 57 1.11 -9.67 0.58
CA LEU A 57 1.72 -9.18 -0.67
C LEU A 57 1.60 -10.20 -1.82
N GLY A 58 1.33 -11.47 -1.50
CA GLY A 58 1.12 -12.53 -2.49
C GLY A 58 -0.29 -12.53 -3.05
N GLU A 59 -0.44 -13.19 -4.20
CA GLU A 59 -1.76 -13.45 -4.79
C GLU A 59 -2.58 -14.38 -3.89
N SER A 60 -3.82 -13.98 -3.65
CA SER A 60 -4.78 -14.72 -2.83
C SER A 60 -6.20 -14.32 -3.26
N PRO A 61 -7.19 -15.21 -3.16
CA PRO A 61 -8.60 -14.84 -3.36
C PRO A 61 -9.09 -13.72 -2.43
N GLY A 62 -8.47 -13.57 -1.25
CA GLY A 62 -8.74 -12.48 -0.32
C GLY A 62 -7.66 -12.29 0.74
N ALA A 63 -7.73 -11.18 1.48
CA ALA A 63 -6.80 -10.89 2.57
C ALA A 63 -7.16 -11.68 3.84
N TYR A 64 -6.18 -12.38 4.40
CA TYR A 64 -6.38 -13.17 5.63
C TYR A 64 -6.73 -12.26 6.81
N GLY A 65 -7.73 -12.64 7.62
CA GLY A 65 -8.13 -11.88 8.80
C GLY A 65 -8.96 -10.62 8.50
N MET A 66 -9.33 -10.39 7.24
CA MET A 66 -10.18 -9.27 6.81
C MET A 66 -11.57 -9.75 6.34
N PRO A 67 -12.57 -8.85 6.28
CA PRO A 67 -13.90 -9.16 5.78
C PRO A 67 -13.90 -9.67 4.33
N GLU A 68 -15.00 -10.32 3.94
CA GLU A 68 -15.26 -10.70 2.55
C GLU A 68 -15.24 -9.45 1.65
N GLY A 69 -14.59 -9.56 0.49
CA GLY A 69 -14.35 -8.44 -0.43
C GLY A 69 -12.95 -7.83 -0.34
N ALA A 70 -12.22 -8.07 0.76
CA ALA A 70 -10.84 -7.63 0.88
C ALA A 70 -9.94 -8.35 -0.15
N PRO A 71 -9.30 -7.62 -1.09
CA PRO A 71 -8.52 -8.26 -2.14
C PRO A 71 -7.28 -8.95 -1.57
N GLY A 72 -6.83 -10.02 -2.25
CA GLY A 72 -5.44 -10.45 -2.09
C GLY A 72 -4.47 -9.32 -2.46
N ARG A 73 -3.22 -9.41 -2.01
CA ARG A 73 -2.20 -8.36 -2.23
C ARG A 73 -2.55 -6.99 -1.63
N ILE A 74 -3.48 -6.91 -0.66
CA ILE A 74 -3.90 -5.65 -0.05
C ILE A 74 -2.74 -4.84 0.56
N GLY A 75 -1.67 -5.52 1.01
CA GLY A 75 -0.47 -4.85 1.52
C GLY A 75 0.26 -4.02 0.47
N ILE A 76 0.14 -4.37 -0.82
CA ILE A 76 0.66 -3.56 -1.93
C ILE A 76 -0.12 -2.25 -2.03
N TRP A 77 -1.45 -2.30 -1.87
CA TRP A 77 -2.29 -1.11 -1.93
C TRP A 77 -2.01 -0.17 -0.75
N VAL A 78 -1.93 -0.70 0.47
CA VAL A 78 -1.60 0.09 1.67
C VAL A 78 -0.22 0.74 1.55
N GLY A 79 0.80 -0.04 1.17
CA GLY A 79 2.15 0.49 0.98
C GLY A 79 2.21 1.53 -0.14
N TRP A 80 1.36 1.42 -1.16
CA TRP A 80 1.26 2.42 -2.22
C TRP A 80 0.66 3.74 -1.73
N GLN A 81 -0.41 3.70 -0.92
CA GLN A 81 -0.97 4.93 -0.34
C GLN A 81 0.02 5.60 0.62
N MET A 82 0.77 4.83 1.40
CA MET A 82 1.86 5.37 2.24
C MET A 82 2.90 6.14 1.41
N VAL A 83 3.26 5.62 0.22
CA VAL A 83 4.18 6.30 -0.70
C VAL A 83 3.59 7.56 -1.31
N ARG A 84 2.31 7.57 -1.66
CA ARG A 84 1.64 8.79 -2.13
C ARG A 84 1.64 9.86 -1.04
N ALA A 85 1.23 9.50 0.18
CA ALA A 85 1.23 10.41 1.32
C ALA A 85 2.63 10.98 1.62
N TYR A 86 3.68 10.15 1.55
CA TYR A 86 5.06 10.61 1.67
C TYR A 86 5.42 11.64 0.60
N MET A 87 5.16 11.33 -0.67
CA MET A 87 5.55 12.21 -1.78
C MET A 87 4.75 13.52 -1.79
N ASP A 88 3.51 13.50 -1.31
CA ASP A 88 2.70 14.70 -1.11
C ASP A 88 3.24 15.58 0.03
N ALA A 89 3.78 14.97 1.09
CA ALA A 89 4.40 15.67 2.22
C ALA A 89 5.81 16.21 1.91
N HIS A 90 6.53 15.58 0.98
CA HIS A 90 7.92 15.88 0.62
C HIS A 90 8.07 16.15 -0.90
N PRO A 91 7.48 17.25 -1.43
CA PRO A 91 7.48 17.54 -2.86
C PRO A 91 8.87 17.79 -3.47
N GLU A 92 9.88 18.02 -2.64
CA GLU A 92 11.29 18.11 -3.03
C GLU A 92 11.93 16.75 -3.33
N THR A 93 11.35 15.66 -2.83
CA THR A 93 11.85 14.31 -3.06
C THR A 93 11.62 13.92 -4.52
N ASN A 94 12.69 13.54 -5.23
CA ASN A 94 12.56 13.00 -6.58
C ASN A 94 12.42 11.47 -6.59
N ILE A 95 11.97 10.93 -7.72
CA ILE A 95 11.76 9.49 -7.89
C ILE A 95 13.01 8.64 -7.66
N HIS A 96 14.20 9.13 -8.00
CA HIS A 96 15.44 8.39 -7.77
C HIS A 96 15.74 8.28 -6.27
N GLN A 97 15.53 9.35 -5.51
CA GLN A 97 15.67 9.35 -4.06
C GLN A 97 14.68 8.37 -3.42
N LEU A 98 13.41 8.42 -3.82
CA LEU A 98 12.38 7.49 -3.36
C LEU A 98 12.77 6.02 -3.59
N LEU A 99 13.29 5.69 -4.78
CA LEU A 99 13.68 4.31 -5.12
C LEU A 99 14.92 3.82 -4.38
N LEU A 100 15.75 4.72 -3.85
CA LEU A 100 16.94 4.41 -3.06
C LEU A 100 16.65 4.34 -1.55
N MET A 101 15.45 4.70 -1.10
CA MET A 101 15.06 4.58 0.29
C MET A 101 14.90 3.11 0.68
N THR A 102 15.77 2.65 1.59
CA THR A 102 15.76 1.28 2.12
C THR A 102 15.26 1.19 3.56
N GLU A 103 15.24 2.32 4.28
CA GLU A 103 14.82 2.41 5.68
C GLU A 103 13.30 2.57 5.79
N GLY A 104 12.58 1.45 5.78
CA GLY A 104 11.11 1.45 5.77
C GLY A 104 10.46 2.04 7.04
N LEU A 105 11.16 2.04 8.17
CA LEU A 105 10.70 2.60 9.44
C LEU A 105 10.65 4.12 9.41
N ASP A 106 11.76 4.75 9.01
CA ASP A 106 11.87 6.20 8.87
C ASP A 106 10.87 6.70 7.83
N PHE A 107 10.75 5.97 6.72
CA PHE A 107 9.77 6.25 5.67
C PHE A 107 8.32 6.27 6.19
N LEU A 108 7.89 5.24 6.94
CA LEU A 108 6.53 5.21 7.48
C LEU A 108 6.31 6.38 8.47
N GLN A 109 7.30 6.70 9.30
CA GLN A 109 7.20 7.85 10.22
C GLN A 109 7.08 9.17 9.47
N GLU A 110 7.95 9.40 8.48
CA GLU A 110 7.98 10.61 7.66
C GLU A 110 6.76 10.74 6.75
N SER A 111 6.12 9.64 6.36
CA SER A 111 4.89 9.67 5.57
C SER A 111 3.70 10.28 6.31
N GLY A 112 3.72 10.24 7.66
CA GLY A 112 2.59 10.67 8.48
C GLY A 112 1.29 9.89 8.24
N TYR A 113 1.33 8.81 7.45
CA TYR A 113 0.14 8.13 6.94
C TYR A 113 -0.62 7.42 8.06
N LYS A 114 -1.77 7.99 8.44
CA LYS A 114 -2.72 7.53 9.45
C LYS A 114 -4.14 7.91 9.01
N PRO A 115 -4.68 7.22 8.00
CA PRO A 115 -6.00 7.53 7.42
C PRO A 115 -7.15 7.34 8.41
#